data_AF-A0A484M375-F1
#
_entry.id   AF-A0A484M375-F1
#
_cell.length_a   1.000
_cell.length_b   1.000
_cell.length_c   1.000
_cell.angle_alpha   90.00
_cell.angle_beta   90.00
_cell.angle_gamma   90.00
#
_symmetry.space_group_name_H-M   'P 1'
#
loop_
_entity.id
_entity.type
_entity.pdbx_description
1 polymer ?
#
loop_
_entity_poly.entity_id
_entity_poly.type
_entity_poly.pdbx_seq_one_letter_code
_entity_poly.pdbx_strand_id
1 'polypeptide(L)'
;MEMKRRKGCSIYVRQWFSAVSIFALLLQCCFSDLDYKEALSKSLLYFEAQRSGRLPYNQRVSWRHHSGLTDGLQQGVDLVGGYYDAGDNVKFGLPMAFTVTLLSWAVLEYGKEIDAAGESRHALEAIKWGTDFFVKAHTRPHVLWVQKLFEQHAQFVRKFMM
;
A
#
# COMPACT_ATOMS: atom_id res chain seq x y z
N MET A 1 54.04 -24.16 -56.20
CA MET A 1 54.07 -23.25 -55.03
C MET A 1 52.70 -23.33 -54.36
N GLU A 2 52.55 -24.20 -53.36
CA GLU A 2 51.26 -24.42 -52.68
C GLU A 2 51.10 -23.42 -51.54
N MET A 3 50.15 -22.49 -51.67
CA MET A 3 49.94 -21.40 -50.74
C MET A 3 49.16 -21.91 -49.50
N LYS A 4 49.86 -22.10 -48.37
CA LYS A 4 49.32 -22.63 -47.11
C LYS A 4 48.29 -21.64 -46.51
N ARG A 5 47.00 -21.88 -46.76
CA ARG A 5 45.86 -21.07 -46.32
C ARG A 5 45.87 -20.94 -44.77
N ARG A 6 46.06 -19.72 -44.25
CA ARG A 6 46.16 -19.41 -42.80
C ARG A 6 44.81 -19.65 -42.09
N LYS A 7 44.59 -20.88 -41.58
CA LYS A 7 43.37 -21.27 -40.83
C LYS A 7 43.25 -20.60 -39.45
N GLY A 8 44.32 -20.02 -38.91
CA GLY A 8 44.37 -19.48 -37.54
C GLY A 8 43.49 -18.24 -37.33
N CYS A 9 43.46 -17.28 -38.26
CA CYS A 9 42.75 -16.01 -38.09
C CYS A 9 41.22 -16.17 -37.96
N SER A 10 40.65 -17.16 -38.65
CA SER A 10 39.20 -17.47 -38.60
C SER A 10 38.76 -18.08 -37.27
N ILE A 11 39.64 -18.83 -36.59
CA ILE A 11 39.33 -19.49 -35.32
C ILE A 11 39.27 -18.46 -34.19
N TYR A 12 40.23 -17.53 -34.13
CA TYR A 12 40.24 -16.48 -33.11
C TYR A 12 39.05 -15.53 -33.23
N VAL A 13 38.64 -15.21 -34.47
CA VAL A 13 37.45 -14.38 -34.71
C VAL A 13 36.18 -15.11 -34.26
N ARG A 14 36.03 -16.40 -34.57
CA ARG A 14 34.89 -17.21 -34.12
C ARG A 14 34.83 -17.35 -32.59
N GLN A 15 35.97 -17.57 -31.93
CA GLN A 15 36.05 -17.62 -30.47
C GLN A 15 35.67 -16.28 -29.83
N TRP A 16 36.11 -15.16 -30.42
CA TRP A 16 35.75 -13.83 -29.96
C TRP A 16 34.25 -13.56 -30.07
N PHE A 17 33.63 -13.87 -31.21
CA PHE A 17 32.19 -13.73 -31.38
C PHE A 17 31.40 -14.60 -30.40
N SER A 18 31.82 -15.87 -30.19
CA SER A 18 31.20 -16.74 -29.20
C SER A 18 31.35 -16.19 -27.77
N ALA A 19 32.52 -15.66 -27.39
CA ALA A 19 32.75 -15.08 -26.07
C ALA A 19 31.91 -13.82 -25.84
N VAL A 20 31.78 -12.95 -26.85
CA VAL A 20 30.92 -11.75 -26.80
C VAL A 20 29.44 -12.14 -26.70
N SER A 21 29.00 -13.14 -27.46
CA SER A 21 27.61 -13.64 -27.38
C SER A 21 27.31 -14.30 -26.03
N ILE A 22 28.25 -15.08 -25.47
CA ILE A 22 28.10 -15.66 -24.13
C ILE A 22 28.08 -14.56 -23.07
N PHE A 23 28.94 -13.55 -23.18
CA PHE A 23 28.96 -12.39 -22.26
C PHE A 23 27.66 -11.57 -22.34
N ALA A 24 27.11 -11.35 -23.54
CA ALA A 24 25.82 -10.68 -23.73
C ALA A 24 24.65 -11.50 -23.16
N LEU A 25 24.62 -12.81 -23.39
CA LEU A 25 23.62 -13.73 -22.82
C LEU A 25 23.70 -13.80 -21.29
N LEU A 26 24.91 -13.72 -20.72
CA LEU A 26 25.12 -13.63 -19.27
C LEU A 26 24.69 -12.27 -18.71
N LEU A 27 24.82 -11.18 -19.47
CA LEU A 27 24.32 -9.84 -19.08
C LEU A 27 22.78 -9.79 -19.03
N GLN A 28 22.09 -10.52 -19.90
CA GLN A 28 20.62 -10.55 -19.97
C GLN A 28 19.93 -11.26 -18.81
N CYS A 29 20.65 -12.07 -18.01
CA CYS A 29 20.09 -12.77 -16.86
C CYS A 29 19.87 -11.85 -15.63
N CYS A 30 20.51 -10.66 -15.59
CA CYS A 30 20.53 -9.83 -14.38
C CYS A 30 19.40 -8.78 -14.31
N PHE A 31 18.65 -8.56 -15.39
CA PHE A 31 17.49 -7.65 -15.40
C PHE A 31 16.21 -8.45 -15.12
N SER A 32 15.94 -8.71 -13.84
CA SER A 32 14.58 -9.06 -13.41
C SER A 32 13.75 -7.79 -13.46
N ASP A 33 12.77 -7.73 -14.35
CA ASP A 33 11.82 -6.62 -14.39
C ASP A 33 11.00 -6.64 -13.09
N LEU A 34 10.93 -5.53 -12.38
CA LEU A 34 10.20 -5.45 -11.12
C LEU A 34 8.71 -5.30 -11.43
N ASP A 35 7.89 -6.24 -10.95
CA ASP A 35 6.43 -6.17 -11.13
C ASP A 35 5.81 -5.12 -10.18
N TYR A 36 5.88 -3.86 -10.60
CA TYR A 36 5.29 -2.73 -9.87
C TYR A 36 3.77 -2.79 -9.80
N LYS A 37 3.12 -3.49 -10.74
CA LYS A 37 1.67 -3.70 -10.71
C LYS A 37 1.32 -4.61 -9.55
N GLU A 38 2.02 -5.73 -9.40
CA GLU A 38 1.82 -6.63 -8.25
C GLU A 38 2.14 -5.92 -6.92
N ALA A 39 3.21 -5.12 -6.89
CA ALA A 39 3.56 -4.33 -5.71
C ALA A 39 2.41 -3.37 -5.31
N LEU A 40 1.85 -2.63 -6.27
CA LEU A 40 0.71 -1.74 -6.04
C LEU A 40 -0.51 -2.49 -5.51
N SER A 41 -0.88 -3.62 -6.14
CA SER A 41 -2.00 -4.45 -5.69
C SER A 41 -1.82 -4.92 -4.25
N LYS A 42 -0.61 -5.35 -3.87
CA LYS A 42 -0.29 -5.77 -2.50
C LYS A 42 -0.28 -4.60 -1.51
N SER A 43 0.19 -3.42 -1.91
CA SER A 43 0.12 -2.20 -1.09
C SER A 43 -1.32 -1.80 -0.78
N LEU A 44 -2.25 -1.94 -1.73
CA LEU A 44 -3.67 -1.69 -1.48
C LEU A 44 -4.32 -2.80 -0.64
N LEU A 45 -3.88 -4.05 -0.81
CA LEU A 45 -4.31 -5.16 0.04
C LEU A 45 -3.89 -4.95 1.52
N TYR A 46 -2.75 -4.31 1.78
CA TYR A 46 -2.34 -3.91 3.13
C TYR A 46 -3.37 -3.00 3.81
N PHE A 47 -3.96 -2.03 3.08
CA PHE A 47 -5.03 -1.21 3.64
C PHE A 47 -6.24 -2.05 4.04
N GLU A 48 -6.69 -2.99 3.20
CA GLU A 48 -7.77 -3.91 3.58
C GLU A 48 -7.43 -4.70 4.85
N ALA A 49 -6.18 -5.15 4.94
CA ALA A 49 -5.67 -5.88 6.09
C ALA A 49 -5.62 -5.05 7.36
N GLN A 50 -5.67 -3.71 7.31
CA GLN A 50 -5.64 -2.82 8.49
C GLN A 50 -7.02 -2.28 8.90
N ARG A 51 -8.10 -2.59 8.15
CA ARG A 51 -9.44 -2.05 8.43
C ARG A 51 -9.95 -2.48 9.82
N SER A 52 -10.47 -1.54 10.60
CA SER A 52 -11.24 -1.80 11.81
C SER A 52 -12.73 -1.61 11.56
N GLY A 53 -13.59 -2.26 12.33
CA GLY A 53 -15.05 -2.12 12.23
C GLY A 53 -15.73 -3.27 11.49
N ARG A 54 -16.89 -2.99 10.91
CA ARG A 54 -17.67 -3.96 10.15
C ARG A 54 -17.11 -4.10 8.73
N LEU A 55 -16.22 -5.06 8.55
CA LEU A 55 -15.62 -5.38 7.25
C LEU A 55 -16.67 -5.74 6.19
N PRO A 56 -16.49 -5.32 4.92
CA PRO A 56 -17.42 -5.64 3.85
C PRO A 56 -17.25 -7.11 3.42
N TYR A 57 -18.36 -7.77 3.04
CA TYR A 57 -18.37 -9.19 2.68
C TYR A 57 -17.52 -9.53 1.44
N ASN A 58 -17.28 -8.55 0.56
CA ASN A 58 -16.48 -8.69 -0.64
C ASN A 58 -14.99 -8.36 -0.42
N GLN A 59 -14.53 -8.24 0.82
CA GLN A 59 -13.11 -8.03 1.13
C GLN A 59 -12.24 -9.20 0.67
N ARG A 60 -11.03 -8.91 0.18
CA ARG A 60 -10.08 -9.91 -0.32
C ARG A 60 -9.30 -10.61 0.81
N VAL A 61 -9.09 -9.91 1.93
CA VAL A 61 -8.37 -10.42 3.11
C VAL A 61 -9.26 -11.30 3.97
N SER A 62 -9.20 -12.62 3.78
CA SER A 62 -10.11 -13.62 4.39
C SER A 62 -9.82 -13.95 5.85
N TRP A 63 -8.59 -13.74 6.33
CA TRP A 63 -8.20 -14.02 7.72
C TRP A 63 -8.58 -12.89 8.69
N ARG A 64 -9.08 -11.76 8.18
CA ARG A 64 -9.59 -10.63 8.96
C ARG A 64 -11.10 -10.76 9.14
N HIS A 65 -11.60 -10.41 10.32
CA HIS A 65 -13.02 -10.37 10.64
C HIS A 65 -13.42 -9.03 11.29
N HIS A 66 -14.72 -8.81 11.49
CA HIS A 66 -15.26 -7.66 12.21
C HIS A 66 -14.57 -7.44 13.57
N SER A 67 -14.14 -6.21 13.85
CA SER A 67 -13.44 -5.85 15.09
C SER A 67 -13.78 -4.42 15.53
N GLY A 68 -13.51 -4.04 16.78
CA GLY A 68 -13.71 -2.65 17.25
C GLY A 68 -15.15 -2.14 17.14
N LEU A 69 -16.14 -3.03 17.28
CA LEU A 69 -17.56 -2.72 17.05
C LEU A 69 -18.20 -1.84 18.14
N THR A 70 -17.50 -1.64 19.25
CA THR A 70 -17.92 -0.83 20.39
C THR A 70 -17.11 0.47 20.51
N ASP A 71 -16.31 0.81 19.50
CA ASP A 71 -15.48 2.01 19.53
C ASP A 71 -16.35 3.28 19.59
N GLY A 72 -16.13 4.09 20.64
CA GLY A 72 -16.88 5.32 20.92
C GLY A 72 -18.16 5.14 21.74
N LEU A 73 -18.60 3.90 21.97
CA LEU A 73 -19.89 3.61 22.64
C LEU A 73 -19.96 4.20 24.06
N GLN A 74 -18.88 4.12 24.83
CA GLN A 74 -18.80 4.69 26.19
C GLN A 74 -18.95 6.22 26.21
N GLN A 75 -18.65 6.89 25.10
CA GLN A 75 -18.74 8.34 24.94
C GLN A 75 -20.00 8.74 24.15
N GLY A 76 -20.87 7.79 23.80
CA GLY A 76 -22.11 8.04 23.06
C GLY A 76 -21.89 8.43 21.60
N VAL A 77 -20.78 8.02 20.99
CA VAL A 77 -20.42 8.33 19.60
C VAL A 77 -20.08 7.06 18.83
N ASP A 78 -20.36 7.02 17.52
CA ASP A 78 -19.94 5.90 16.66
C ASP A 78 -18.55 6.18 16.07
N LEU A 79 -17.52 5.49 16.58
CA LEU A 79 -16.15 5.55 16.06
C LEU A 79 -15.72 4.22 15.43
N VAL A 80 -16.69 3.39 15.01
CA VAL A 80 -16.46 2.14 14.31
C VAL A 80 -16.04 2.42 12.87
N GLY A 81 -14.94 1.82 12.42
CA GLY A 81 -14.35 2.07 11.10
C GLY A 81 -12.86 2.47 11.17
N GLY A 82 -12.33 2.96 10.05
CA GLY A 82 -10.96 3.46 9.96
C GLY A 82 -9.91 2.34 9.97
N TYR A 83 -8.65 2.73 10.19
CA TYR A 83 -7.49 1.85 10.15
C TYR A 83 -6.84 1.70 11.52
N TYR A 84 -6.29 0.51 11.80
CA TYR A 84 -5.28 0.37 12.84
C TYR A 84 -3.95 0.94 12.34
N ASP A 85 -3.24 1.62 13.22
CA ASP A 85 -2.06 2.41 12.85
C ASP A 85 -0.87 1.54 12.41
N ALA A 86 -0.60 0.48 13.15
CA ALA A 86 0.54 -0.40 12.87
C ALA A 86 0.19 -1.87 13.21
N GLY A 87 1.05 -2.54 13.98
CA GLY A 87 0.81 -3.90 14.48
C GLY A 87 -0.04 -3.97 15.75
N ASP A 88 -0.50 -2.83 16.25
CA ASP A 88 -1.42 -2.74 17.38
C ASP A 88 -2.87 -2.56 16.92
N ASN A 89 -3.78 -2.37 17.87
CA ASN A 89 -5.20 -2.14 17.60
C ASN A 89 -5.64 -0.71 17.98
N VAL A 90 -4.70 0.23 18.01
CA VAL A 90 -4.96 1.64 18.33
C VAL A 90 -5.23 2.39 17.03
N LYS A 91 -6.17 3.34 17.09
CA LYS A 91 -6.48 4.24 15.99
C LYS A 91 -5.86 5.59 16.30
N PHE A 92 -4.74 5.89 15.66
CA PHE A 92 -4.10 7.20 15.73
C PHE A 92 -4.55 8.06 14.55
N GLY A 93 -5.28 9.14 14.84
CA GLY A 93 -5.92 9.97 13.81
C GLY A 93 -4.94 10.74 12.94
N LEU A 94 -3.83 11.22 13.49
CA LEU A 94 -2.82 11.97 12.74
C LEU A 94 -2.12 11.12 11.64
N PRO A 95 -1.48 9.98 11.95
CA PRO A 95 -0.86 9.14 10.93
C PRO A 95 -1.89 8.56 9.95
N MET A 96 -3.12 8.27 10.40
CA MET A 96 -4.20 7.88 9.50
C MET A 96 -4.54 9.00 8.51
N ALA A 97 -4.68 10.24 8.98
CA ALA A 97 -5.02 11.38 8.13
C ALA A 97 -3.92 11.67 7.11
N PHE A 98 -2.66 11.59 7.54
CA PHE A 98 -1.51 11.67 6.65
C PHE A 98 -1.55 10.59 5.56
N THR A 99 -1.79 9.34 5.95
CA THR A 99 -1.82 8.20 5.02
C THR A 99 -2.94 8.34 4.00
N VAL A 100 -4.15 8.70 4.43
CA VAL A 100 -5.30 8.91 3.52
C VAL A 100 -5.05 10.09 2.58
N THR A 101 -4.39 11.15 3.06
CA THR A 101 -4.02 12.30 2.24
C THR A 101 -3.03 11.90 1.15
N LEU A 102 -1.96 11.17 1.50
CA LEU A 102 -0.98 10.70 0.52
C LEU A 102 -1.59 9.73 -0.48
N LEU A 103 -2.46 8.81 -0.04
CA LEU A 103 -3.15 7.90 -0.95
C LEU A 103 -4.06 8.67 -1.92
N SER A 104 -4.76 9.69 -1.43
CA SER A 104 -5.60 10.57 -2.26
C SER A 104 -4.75 11.35 -3.27
N TRP A 105 -3.60 11.88 -2.85
CA TRP A 105 -2.67 12.55 -3.74
C TRP A 105 -2.11 11.60 -4.80
N ALA A 106 -1.73 10.37 -4.42
CA ALA A 106 -1.27 9.37 -5.37
C ALA A 106 -2.32 9.04 -6.44
N VAL A 107 -3.61 8.94 -6.06
CA VAL A 107 -4.71 8.73 -7.01
C VAL A 107 -4.91 9.94 -7.93
N LEU A 108 -4.74 11.16 -7.42
CA LEU A 108 -4.84 12.37 -8.24
C LEU A 108 -3.70 12.49 -9.26
N GLU A 109 -2.47 12.16 -8.86
CA GLU A 109 -1.28 12.28 -9.70
C GLU A 109 -1.14 11.12 -10.70
N TYR A 110 -1.32 9.89 -10.22
CA TYR A 110 -1.04 8.64 -10.97
C TYR A 110 -2.30 7.82 -11.28
N GLY A 111 -3.46 8.50 -11.37
CA GLY A 111 -4.74 7.83 -11.57
C GLY A 111 -4.80 6.97 -12.84
N LYS A 112 -4.11 7.37 -13.92
CA LYS A 112 -4.08 6.61 -15.18
C LYS A 112 -3.32 5.29 -15.03
N GLU A 113 -2.21 5.30 -14.31
CA GLU A 113 -1.37 4.14 -14.05
C GLU A 113 -2.05 3.18 -13.09
N ILE A 114 -2.71 3.71 -12.05
CA ILE A 114 -3.54 2.94 -11.12
C ILE A 114 -4.70 2.27 -11.86
N ASP A 115 -5.30 2.96 -12.83
CA ASP A 115 -6.37 2.42 -13.67
C ASP A 115 -5.88 1.36 -14.65
N ALA A 116 -4.74 1.58 -15.30
CA ALA A 116 -4.07 0.59 -16.14
C ALA A 116 -3.69 -0.68 -15.35
N ALA A 117 -3.37 -0.53 -14.06
CA ALA A 117 -3.16 -1.65 -13.14
C ALA A 117 -4.46 -2.36 -12.72
N GLY A 118 -5.64 -1.77 -12.96
CA GLY A 118 -6.94 -2.31 -12.54
C GLY A 118 -7.25 -2.09 -11.06
N GLU A 119 -6.55 -1.16 -10.40
CA GLU A 119 -6.60 -0.96 -8.95
C GLU A 119 -7.39 0.30 -8.53
N SER A 120 -7.95 1.06 -9.48
CA SER A 120 -8.74 2.29 -9.23
C SER A 120 -9.82 2.10 -8.17
N ARG A 121 -10.59 1.02 -8.26
CA ARG A 121 -11.66 0.74 -7.31
C ARG A 121 -11.12 0.51 -5.89
N HIS A 122 -10.07 -0.28 -5.74
CA HIS A 122 -9.51 -0.60 -4.42
C HIS A 122 -8.85 0.64 -3.78
N ALA A 123 -8.19 1.48 -4.58
CA ALA A 123 -7.63 2.73 -4.10
C ALA A 123 -8.72 3.69 -3.58
N LEU A 124 -9.80 3.87 -4.34
CA LEU A 124 -10.94 4.70 -3.93
C LEU A 124 -11.66 4.11 -2.71
N GLU A 125 -11.82 2.80 -2.62
CA GLU A 125 -12.40 2.13 -1.44
C GLU A 125 -11.53 2.32 -0.20
N ALA A 126 -10.20 2.32 -0.34
CA ALA A 126 -9.29 2.58 0.76
C ALA A 126 -9.36 4.04 1.24
N ILE A 127 -9.36 5.01 0.31
CA ILE A 127 -9.57 6.43 0.65
C ILE A 127 -10.91 6.59 1.37
N LYS A 128 -11.98 6.05 0.79
CA LYS A 128 -13.33 6.14 1.35
C LYS A 128 -13.39 5.58 2.78
N TRP A 129 -12.78 4.43 3.03
CA TRP A 129 -12.78 3.81 4.35
C TRP A 129 -12.16 4.71 5.44
N GLY A 130 -11.05 5.38 5.10
CA GLY A 130 -10.40 6.35 5.97
C GLY A 130 -11.23 7.63 6.15
N THR A 131 -11.77 8.19 5.06
CA THR A 131 -12.57 9.43 5.13
C THR A 131 -13.90 9.24 5.85
N ASP A 132 -14.56 8.09 5.67
CA ASP A 132 -15.79 7.75 6.40
C ASP A 132 -15.55 7.77 7.91
N PHE A 133 -14.38 7.31 8.36
CA PHE A 133 -13.99 7.40 9.76
C PHE A 133 -13.78 8.85 10.21
N PHE A 134 -13.15 9.71 9.41
CA PHE A 134 -12.99 11.13 9.77
C PHE A 134 -14.33 11.87 9.88
N VAL A 135 -15.28 11.56 8.99
CA VAL A 135 -16.65 12.10 9.08
C VAL A 135 -17.31 11.69 10.39
N LYS A 136 -17.18 10.41 10.78
CA LYS A 136 -17.67 9.93 12.08
C LYS A 136 -16.95 10.55 13.28
N ALA A 137 -15.65 10.75 13.18
CA ALA A 137 -14.82 11.35 14.21
C ALA A 137 -15.09 12.86 14.37
N HIS A 138 -15.70 13.52 13.41
CA HIS A 138 -16.08 14.93 13.49
C HIS A 138 -17.55 15.09 13.90
N THR A 139 -17.84 14.89 15.19
CA THR A 139 -19.24 14.81 15.67
C THR A 139 -19.94 16.16 15.80
N ARG A 140 -19.18 17.27 15.85
CA ARG A 140 -19.67 18.66 15.96
C ARG A 140 -18.64 19.61 15.31
N PRO A 141 -19.01 20.84 14.92
CA PRO A 141 -18.14 21.77 14.17
C PRO A 141 -16.74 22.04 14.76
N HIS A 142 -16.58 21.89 16.08
CA HIS A 142 -15.31 22.12 16.78
C HIS A 142 -14.88 20.91 17.64
N VAL A 143 -15.38 19.70 17.31
CA VAL A 143 -15.03 18.47 18.02
C VAL A 143 -14.50 17.46 17.01
N LEU A 144 -13.28 16.97 17.26
CA LEU A 144 -12.66 15.91 16.48
C LEU A 144 -12.08 14.85 17.41
N TRP A 145 -12.48 13.59 17.18
CA TRP A 145 -11.94 12.43 17.89
C TRP A 145 -10.66 11.95 17.20
N VAL A 146 -9.51 12.27 17.79
CA VAL A 146 -8.20 12.02 17.15
C VAL A 146 -7.53 10.71 17.58
N GLN A 147 -8.01 10.05 18.63
CA GLN A 147 -7.38 8.84 19.13
C GLN A 147 -8.35 7.96 19.91
N LYS A 148 -8.27 6.64 19.70
CA LYS A 148 -8.90 5.64 20.56
C LYS A 148 -7.84 4.74 21.18
N LEU A 149 -7.62 4.86 22.50
CA LEU A 149 -6.95 3.82 23.28
C LEU A 149 -7.96 2.74 23.64
N PHE A 150 -7.54 1.48 23.60
CA PHE A 150 -8.23 0.42 24.34
C PHE A 150 -8.10 0.76 25.85
N GLU A 151 -9.23 0.93 26.54
CA GLU A 151 -9.47 0.91 28.00
C GLU A 151 -8.21 1.08 28.90
N GLN A 152 -7.85 2.24 29.49
CA GLN A 152 -8.42 2.81 30.73
C GLN A 152 -8.14 4.32 30.96
N HIS A 153 -7.49 5.06 30.06
CA HIS A 153 -7.01 6.43 30.37
C HIS A 153 -7.42 7.52 29.37
N ALA A 154 -8.66 7.51 28.88
CA ALA A 154 -9.21 8.56 28.02
C ALA A 154 -9.56 9.88 28.77
N GLN A 155 -8.71 10.33 29.71
CA GLN A 155 -8.77 11.68 30.29
C GLN A 155 -7.77 12.65 29.65
N PHE A 156 -6.82 12.20 28.82
CA PHE A 156 -5.66 13.04 28.47
C PHE A 156 -5.83 13.98 27.26
N VAL A 157 -6.78 13.75 26.34
CA VAL A 157 -6.90 14.56 25.10
C VAL A 157 -7.94 15.68 25.17
N ARG A 158 -8.71 15.81 26.28
CA ARG A 158 -9.59 16.97 26.47
C ARG A 158 -8.86 18.30 26.75
N LYS A 159 -7.52 18.32 26.78
CA LYS A 159 -6.74 19.48 27.26
C LYS A 159 -6.03 20.33 26.17
N PHE A 160 -6.25 20.12 24.87
CA PHE A 160 -5.49 20.85 23.84
C PHE A 160 -6.26 21.64 22.76
N MET A 161 -7.57 21.85 22.95
CA MET A 161 -8.29 22.91 22.23
C MET A 161 -9.34 23.50 23.18
N MET A 162 -8.88 24.32 24.12
CA MET A 162 -9.51 25.50 24.72
C MET A 162 -8.56 26.09 25.77
#